data_AF-A0A075MLN5-F1
#
_entry.id   AF-A0A075MLN5-F1
#
_cell.length_a   1.000
_cell.length_b   1.000
_cell.length_c   1.000
_cell.angle_alpha   90.00
_cell.angle_beta   90.00
_cell.angle_gamma   90.00
#
_symmetry.space_group_name_H-M   'P 1'
#
loop_
_entity.id
_entity.type
_entity.pdbx_description
1 polymer ?
#
loop_
_entity_poly.entity_id
_entity_poly.type
_entity_poly.pdbx_seq_one_letter_code
_entity_poly.pdbx_strand_id
1 'polypeptide(L)' 'MRIVLVATTVINNCLVCGLKIAESSSGITVGGDKWYHLKCVTVIKCDNCGTLIGYLANGKTEGRFRKTYCAKCSKKFGNK' A
#
# COMPACT_ATOMS: atom_id res chain seq x y z
N MET A 1 -11.66 -11.41 41.63
CA MET A 1 -11.57 -11.46 40.15
C MET A 1 -10.94 -10.17 39.66
N ARG A 2 -9.69 -10.20 39.21
CA ARG A 2 -9.06 -9.06 38.53
C ARG A 2 -9.43 -9.15 37.06
N ILE A 3 -10.32 -8.26 36.61
CA ILE A 3 -10.58 -8.07 35.18
C ILE A 3 -9.38 -7.28 34.66
N VAL A 4 -8.40 -7.99 34.10
CA VAL A 4 -7.34 -7.35 33.32
C VAL A 4 -8.00 -6.94 32.01
N LEU A 5 -8.35 -5.66 31.85
CA LEU A 5 -8.60 -5.09 30.54
C LEU A 5 -7.28 -5.19 29.76
N VAL A 6 -7.11 -6.30 29.03
CA VAL A 6 -6.12 -6.36 27.97
C VAL A 6 -6.69 -5.46 26.89
N ALA A 7 -6.23 -4.20 26.86
CA ALA A 7 -6.39 -3.37 25.68
C ALA A 7 -5.69 -4.10 24.55
N THR A 8 -6.45 -4.88 23.78
CA THR A 8 -6.03 -5.38 22.47
C THR A 8 -5.96 -4.17 21.57
N THR A 9 -4.91 -3.34 21.74
CA THR A 9 -4.41 -2.49 20.67
C THR A 9 -4.32 -3.41 19.45
N VAL A 10 -5.14 -3.14 18.43
CA VAL A 10 -5.08 -3.88 17.17
C VAL A 10 -3.73 -3.52 16.57
N ILE A 11 -2.72 -4.34 16.87
CA ILE A 11 -1.37 -4.11 16.39
C ILE A 11 -1.36 -4.55 14.94
N ASN A 12 -1.60 -3.59 14.04
CA ASN A 12 -1.47 -3.79 12.62
C ASN A 12 0.02 -3.95 12.30
N ASN A 13 0.45 -5.18 12.00
CA ASN A 13 1.82 -5.45 11.56
C ASN A 13 1.93 -5.19 10.06
N CYS A 14 3.01 -4.55 9.63
CA CYS A 14 3.27 -4.39 8.22
C CYS A 14 3.65 -5.73 7.60
N LEU A 15 2.91 -6.15 6.56
CA LEU A 15 3.17 -7.43 5.88
C LEU A 15 4.48 -7.50 5.06
N VAL A 16 5.19 -6.39 4.90
CA VAL A 16 6.46 -6.33 4.15
C VAL A 16 7.67 -6.46 5.08
N CYS A 17 7.72 -5.68 6.17
CA CYS A 17 8.87 -5.68 7.08
C CYS A 17 8.60 -6.39 8.42
N GLY A 18 7.37 -6.85 8.67
CA GLY A 18 6.98 -7.53 9.92
C GLY A 18 6.90 -6.61 11.14
N LEU A 19 7.29 -5.34 11.03
CA LEU A 19 7.28 -4.38 12.13
C LEU A 19 5.85 -3.89 12.40
N LYS A 20 5.59 -3.59 13.68
CA LYS A 20 4.35 -2.98 14.14
C LYS A 20 4.15 -1.60 13.48
N ILE A 21 2.94 -1.31 13.03
CA ILE A 21 2.54 0.05 12.63
C ILE A 21 2.09 0.75 13.91
N ALA A 22 2.93 1.65 14.41
CA ALA A 22 2.60 2.49 15.55
C ALA A 22 1.41 3.40 15.20
N GLU A 23 0.60 3.79 16.19
CA GLU A 23 -0.55 4.69 16.00
C GLU A 23 -0.14 6.06 15.41
N SER A 24 1.10 6.48 15.63
CA SER A 24 1.69 7.71 15.06
C SER A 24 2.31 7.51 13.68
N SER A 25 2.37 6.27 13.17
CA SER A 25 2.94 5.97 11.87
C SER A 25 1.87 5.99 10.80
N SER A 26 2.14 6.69 9.70
CA SER A 26 1.29 6.66 8.52
C SER A 26 1.31 5.25 7.90
N GLY A 27 0.34 4.43 8.30
CA GLY A 27 0.03 3.15 7.68
C GLY A 27 -1.02 3.31 6.59
N ILE A 28 -0.96 2.45 5.58
CA ILE A 28 -2.00 2.36 4.55
C ILE A 28 -2.56 0.94 4.47
N THR A 29 -3.88 0.85 4.27
CA THR A 29 -4.56 -0.39 3.96
C THR A 29 -4.66 -0.58 2.45
N VAL A 30 -4.18 -1.72 1.95
CA VAL A 30 -4.31 -2.09 0.54
C VAL A 30 -5.21 -3.33 0.45
N GLY A 31 -6.44 -3.15 -0.04
CA GLY A 31 -7.42 -4.23 -0.14
C GLY A 31 -8.14 -4.58 1.16
N GLY A 32 -8.42 -3.58 2.00
CA GLY A 32 -9.27 -3.70 3.20
C GLY A 32 -8.56 -4.22 4.44
N ASP A 33 -7.87 -5.36 4.33
CA ASP A 33 -7.43 -6.12 5.51
C ASP A 33 -5.90 -6.16 5.72
N LYS A 34 -5.16 -5.60 4.77
CA LYS A 34 -3.69 -5.68 4.76
C LYS A 34 -3.07 -4.33 5.02
N TRP A 35 -2.26 -4.26 6.07
CA TRP A 35 -1.60 -3.04 6.50
C TRP A 35 -0.14 -2.98 6.07
N TYR A 36 0.28 -1.78 5.67
CA TYR A 36 1.64 -1.51 5.21
C TYR A 36 2.12 -0.15 5.73
N HIS A 37 3.41 -0.04 6.10
CA HIS A 37 4.02 1.29 6.28
C HIS A 37 4.12 1.99 4.92
N LEU A 38 3.99 3.33 4.89
CA LEU A 38 4.22 4.11 3.67
C LEU A 38 5.59 3.83 3.03
N LYS A 39 6.65 3.65 3.83
CA LYS A 39 8.00 3.30 3.32
C LYS A 39 8.08 1.90 2.69
N CYS A 40 7.16 1.03 3.07
CA CYS A 40 7.09 -0.36 2.60
C CYS A 40 6.18 -0.51 1.38
N VAL A 41 5.62 0.59 0.87
CA VAL A 41 4.85 0.60 -0.37
C VAL A 41 5.45 1.59 -1.36
N THR A 42 5.34 1.27 -2.64
CA THR A 42 5.57 2.20 -3.74
C THR A 42 4.24 2.72 -4.23
N VAL A 43 4.14 4.05 -4.37
CA VAL A 43 2.96 4.70 -4.93
C VAL A 43 2.97 4.51 -6.44
N ILE A 44 1.95 3.87 -7.00
CA ILE A 44 1.74 3.82 -8.45
C ILE A 44 0.95 5.08 -8.86
N LYS A 45 1.54 5.87 -9.75
CA LYS A 45 0.87 6.98 -10.42
C LYS A 45 0.77 6.71 -11.91
N CYS A 46 -0.20 7.36 -12.55
CA CYS A 46 -0.30 7.36 -14.00
C CYS A 46 0.89 8.12 -14.59
N ASP A 47 1.66 7.48 -15.46
CA ASP A 47 2.80 8.10 -16.15
C ASP A 47 2.40 9.30 -17.02
N ASN A 48 1.14 9.38 -17.47
CA ASN A 48 0.67 10.46 -18.35
C ASN A 48 0.06 11.64 -17.60
N CYS A 49 -0.70 11.41 -16.53
CA CYS A 49 -1.46 12.48 -15.85
C CYS A 49 -1.16 12.60 -14.35
N GLY A 50 -0.24 11.79 -13.82
CA GLY A 50 0.16 11.82 -12.41
C GLY A 50 -0.90 11.32 -11.41
N THR A 51 -2.10 10.98 -11.86
CA THR A 51 -3.18 10.48 -11.00
C THR A 51 -2.74 9.24 -10.24
N LEU A 52 -3.04 9.18 -8.94
CA LEU A 52 -2.81 8.00 -8.11
C LEU A 52 -3.64 6.81 -8.62
N ILE A 53 -2.97 5.71 -8.93
CA ILE A 53 -3.59 4.46 -9.40
C ILE A 53 -3.69 3.47 -8.25
N GLY A 54 -2.70 3.43 -7.36
CA GLY A 54 -2.69 2.52 -6.23
C GLY A 54 -1.34 2.47 -5.53
N TYR A 55 -1.15 1.44 -4.72
CA TYR A 55 0.07 1.20 -3.94
C TYR A 55 0.54 -0.23 -4.16
N LEU A 56 1.85 -0.43 -4.28
CA LEU A 56 2.48 -1.75 -4.38
C LEU A 56 3.32 -2.02 -3.15
N ALA A 57 3.13 -3.17 -2.53
CA ALA A 57 4.00 -3.61 -1.44
C ALA A 57 5.42 -3.88 -1.96
N ASN A 58 6.44 -3.27 -1.36
CA ASN A 58 7.86 -3.32 -1.74
C ASN A 58 8.55 -4.67 -1.43
N GLY A 59 7.81 -5.78 -1.40
CA GLY A 59 8.34 -7.10 -1.09
C GLY A 59 8.42 -8.08 -2.28
N LYS A 60 7.92 -7.71 -3.47
CA LYS A 60 7.71 -8.67 -4.57
C LYS A 60 7.98 -8.18 -6.00
N THR A 61 8.53 -6.98 -6.20
CA THR A 61 8.73 -6.48 -7.58
C THR A 61 10.16 -5.99 -7.80
N GLU A 62 11.06 -6.93 -8.06
CA GLU A 62 12.34 -6.69 -8.75
C GLU A 62 12.12 -6.49 -10.27
N GLY A 63 11.23 -5.58 -10.65
CA GLY A 63 10.89 -5.38 -12.04
C GLY A 63 10.66 -3.91 -12.33
N ARG A 64 11.43 -3.36 -13.27
CA ARG A 64 11.15 -2.07 -13.93
C ARG A 64 9.63 -1.95 -14.13
N PHE A 65 8.99 -1.03 -13.40
CA PHE A 65 7.58 -0.78 -13.57
C PHE A 65 7.36 -0.42 -15.04
N ARG A 66 6.64 -1.29 -15.77
CA ARG A 66 6.14 -0.93 -17.11
C ARG A 66 5.29 0.33 -16.93
N LYS A 67 5.36 1.24 -17.91
CA LYS A 67 4.56 2.48 -17.90
C LYS A 67 3.12 2.13 -17.54
N THR A 68 2.63 2.71 -16.45
CA THR A 68 1.30 2.40 -15.92
C THR A 68 0.39 3.59 -16.19
N TYR A 69 -0.76 3.33 -16.81
CA TYR A 69 -1.72 4.37 -17.16
C TYR A 69 -3.03 4.15 -16.41
N CYS A 70 -3.66 5.22 -15.94
CA CYS A 70 -4.98 5.14 -15.33
C CYS A 70 -6.03 4.75 -16.39
N ALA A 71 -7.21 4.29 -15.95
CA ALA A 71 -8.29 3.86 -16.85
C ALA A 71 -8.70 4.90 -17.92
N LYS A 72 -8.49 6.20 -17.64
CA LYS A 72 -8.71 7.27 -18.61
C LYS A 72 -7.59 7.36 -19.66
N CYS A 73 -6.33 7.28 -19.22
CA CYS A 73 -5.18 7.40 -20.11
C CYS A 73 -4.88 6.10 -20.87
N SER A 74 -5.21 4.94 -20.30
CA SER A 74 -5.03 3.65 -20.97
C SER A 74 -5.79 3.58 -22.29
N LYS A 75 -6.92 4.28 -22.45
CA LYS A 75 -7.63 4.37 -23.74
C LYS A 75 -6.84 5.11 -24.84
N LYS A 76 -5.94 6.02 -24.47
CA LYS A 76 -5.09 6.76 -25.41
C LYS A 76 -3.84 5.99 -25.83
N PHE A 77 -3.37 5.10 -24.96
CA PHE A 77 -2.09 4.37 -25.13
C PHE A 77 -2.26 2.85 -25.26
N GLY A 78 -3.48 2.32 -25.13
CA GLY A 78 -3.79 0.89 -25.09
C GLY A 78 -4.15 0.26 -26.43
N ASN A 79 -3.90 0.96 -27.54
CA ASN A 79 -4.08 0.40 -28.88
C ASN A 79 -2.73 0.08 -29.50
N LYS A 80 -2.31 -1.18 -29.35
CA LYS A 80 -1.51 -1.88 -30.36
C LYS A 80 -1.72 -3.38 -30.27
#